data_AF-A0A2E7SDJ7-F1
#
_entry.id   AF-A0A2E7SDJ7-F1
#
_cell.length_a   1.000
_cell.length_b   1.000
_cell.length_c   1.000
_cell.angle_alpha   90.00
_cell.angle_beta   90.00
_cell.angle_gamma   90.00
#
_symmetry.space_group_name_H-M   'P 1'
#
loop_
_entity.id
_entity.type
_entity.pdbx_description
1 polymer ?
#
loop_
_entity_poly.entity_id
_entity_poly.type
_entity_poly.pdbx_seq_one_letter_code
_entity_poly.pdbx_strand_id
1 'polypeptide(L)' 'MSLKAFHLVFIILSILFTVMFGIWGVMNHGSSGQTAELVMGILSLIGTVGLSIYLYFFLKKFKHISYL' A
#
# COMPACT_ATOMS: atom_id res chain seq x y z
N MET A 1 20.88 6.86 -8.58
CA MET A 1 19.82 5.85 -8.40
C MET A 1 18.97 5.80 -9.67
N SER A 2 18.66 4.62 -10.20
CA SER A 2 17.75 4.55 -11.34
C SER A 2 16.36 5.03 -10.89
N LEU A 3 15.70 5.86 -11.71
CA LEU A 3 14.35 6.38 -11.41
C LEU A 3 13.40 5.24 -11.03
N LYS A 4 13.59 4.06 -11.65
CA LYS A 4 12.82 2.84 -11.44
C LYS A 4 12.98 2.25 -10.03
N ALA A 5 14.21 2.20 -9.51
CA ALA A 5 14.49 1.67 -8.18
C ALA A 5 13.85 2.56 -7.09
N PHE A 6 13.93 3.89 -7.26
CA PHE A 6 13.27 4.83 -6.36
C PHE A 6 11.75 4.64 -6.35
N HIS A 7 11.14 4.54 -7.53
CA HIS A 7 9.69 4.30 -7.64
C HIS A 7 9.28 2.98 -7.00
N LEU A 8 10.04 1.90 -7.18
CA LEU A 8 9.78 0.61 -6.54
C LEU A 8 9.76 0.73 -5.01
N VAL A 9 10.79 1.35 -4.43
CA VAL A 9 10.88 1.56 -2.98
C VAL A 9 9.70 2.40 -2.47
N PHE A 10 9.32 3.44 -3.22
CA PHE A 10 8.19 4.29 -2.86
C PHE A 10 6.86 3.53 -2.83
N ILE A 11 6.61 2.64 -3.80
CA ILE A 11 5.40 1.79 -3.83
C ILE A 11 5.40 0.85 -2.63
N ILE A 12 6.53 0.22 -2.32
CA ILE A 12 6.65 -0.70 -1.17
C ILE A 12 6.38 0.06 0.14
N LEU A 13 6.98 1.25 0.31
CA LEU A 13 6.73 2.09 1.49
C LEU A 13 5.25 2.43 1.60
N SER A 14 4.63 2.83 0.49
CA SER A 14 3.22 3.21 0.46
C SER A 14 2.32 2.04 0.89
N ILE A 15 2.59 0.82 0.40
CA ILE A 15 1.89 -0.40 0.83
C ILE A 15 2.05 -0.63 2.33
N LEU A 16 3.27 -0.49 2.85
CA LEU A 16 3.56 -0.70 4.27
C LEU A 16 2.77 0.28 5.16
N PHE A 17 2.75 1.56 4.77
CA PHE A 17 1.98 2.59 5.47
C PHE A 17 0.47 2.34 5.39
N THR A 18 -0.08 1.99 4.22
CA THR A 18 -1.52 1.75 4.09
C THR A 18 -1.98 0.49 4.83
N VAL A 19 -1.12 -0.54 4.92
CA VAL A 19 -1.39 -1.74 5.75
C VAL A 19 -1.42 -1.37 7.22
N MET A 20 -0.36 -0.70 7.72
CA MET A 20 -0.30 -0.33 9.14
C MET A 20 -1.46 0.56 9.53
N PHE A 21 -1.78 1.57 8.72
CA PHE A 21 -2.89 2.47 8.99
C PHE A 21 -4.26 1.77 8.86
N GLY A 22 -4.41 0.88 7.88
CA GLY A 22 -5.61 0.08 7.68
C GLY A 22 -5.92 -0.82 8.88
N ILE A 23 -4.92 -1.58 9.35
CA ILE A 23 -5.03 -2.44 10.52
C ILE A 23 -5.32 -1.59 11.77
N TRP A 24 -4.57 -0.50 11.97
CA TRP A 24 -4.76 0.38 13.11
C TRP A 24 -6.18 0.99 13.14
N GLY A 25 -6.67 1.52 12.01
CA GLY A 25 -8.01 2.12 11.94
C GLY A 25 -9.15 1.12 12.20
N VAL A 26 -9.01 -0.13 11.73
CA VAL A 26 -9.98 -1.19 12.01
C VAL A 26 -9.92 -1.63 13.48
N MET A 27 -8.74 -1.76 14.06
CA MET A 27 -8.58 -2.15 15.47
C MET A 27 -9.01 -1.05 16.45
N ASN A 28 -8.77 0.22 16.13
CA ASN A 28 -9.06 1.34 17.01
C ASN A 28 -10.56 1.65 17.11
N HIS A 29 -11.35 1.25 16.11
CA HIS A 29 -12.81 1.42 16.12
C HIS A 29 -13.47 0.78 17.36
N GLY A 30 -12.93 -0.34 17.85
CA GLY A 30 -13.43 -1.00 19.07
C GLY A 30 -13.23 -0.21 20.36
N SER A 31 -12.32 0.79 20.36
CA SER A 31 -11.99 1.59 21.55
C SER A 31 -12.54 3.03 21.48
N SER A 32 -12.59 3.64 20.29
CA SER A 32 -13.02 5.04 20.12
C SER A 32 -14.50 5.20 19.77
N GLY A 33 -15.14 4.16 19.20
CA GLY A 33 -16.49 4.22 18.65
C GLY A 33 -16.64 5.15 17.44
N GLN A 34 -15.55 5.70 16.91
CA GLN A 34 -15.61 6.61 15.76
C GLN A 34 -15.68 5.82 14.45
N THR A 35 -16.81 5.94 13.75
CA THR A 35 -17.01 5.35 12.43
C THR A 35 -16.03 5.89 11.39
N ALA A 36 -15.53 7.12 11.57
CA ALA A 36 -14.55 7.74 10.69
C ALA A 36 -13.23 6.95 10.61
N GLU A 37 -12.75 6.42 11.73
CA GLU A 37 -11.51 5.63 11.79
C GLU A 37 -11.67 4.28 11.09
N LEU A 38 -12.85 3.65 11.22
CA LEU A 38 -13.18 2.41 10.52
C LEU A 38 -13.22 2.62 9.00
N VAL A 39 -13.90 3.68 8.55
CA VAL A 39 -13.99 4.02 7.12
C VAL A 39 -12.59 4.31 6.55
N MET A 40 -11.80 5.11 7.25
CA MET A 40 -10.41 5.39 6.87
C MET A 40 -9.56 4.12 6.84
N GLY A 41 -9.70 3.24 7.83
CA GLY A 41 -8.99 1.95 7.88
C GLY A 41 -9.35 1.05 6.69
N ILE A 42 -10.64 0.91 6.39
CA ILE A 42 -11.12 0.15 5.23
C ILE A 42 -10.59 0.74 3.92
N LEU A 43 -10.64 2.07 3.76
CA LEU A 43 -10.11 2.75 2.58
C LEU A 43 -8.59 2.50 2.42
N SER A 44 -7.83 2.53 3.52
CA SER A 44 -6.40 2.20 3.49
C SER A 44 -6.14 0.72 3.15
N LEU A 45 -6.98 -0.21 3.60
CA LEU A 45 -6.88 -1.62 3.19
C LEU A 45 -7.19 -1.80 1.70
N ILE A 46 -8.20 -1.10 1.17
CA ILE A 46 -8.47 -1.08 -0.28
C ILE A 46 -7.26 -0.49 -1.04
N GLY A 47 -6.68 0.60 -0.54
CA GLY A 47 -5.47 1.20 -1.08
C GLY A 47 -4.29 0.23 -1.13
N THR A 48 -4.12 -0.59 -0.09
CA THR A 48 -3.11 -1.66 -0.05
C THR A 48 -3.29 -2.65 -1.19
N VAL A 49 -4.52 -3.12 -1.43
CA VAL A 49 -4.83 -4.04 -2.53
C VAL A 49 -4.51 -3.39 -3.87
N GLY A 50 -4.95 -2.14 -4.07
CA GLY A 50 -4.68 -1.38 -5.29
C GLY A 50 -3.18 -1.19 -5.56
N LEU A 51 -2.41 -0.81 -4.54
CA LEU A 51 -0.96 -0.65 -4.65
C LEU A 51 -0.23 -1.98 -4.87
N SER A 52 -0.71 -3.08 -4.28
CA SER A 52 -0.14 -4.41 -4.50
C SER A 52 -0.35 -4.88 -5.94
N ILE A 53 -1.54 -4.64 -6.51
CA ILE A 53 -1.83 -4.90 -7.92
C ILE A 53 -0.94 -4.03 -8.82
N TYR A 54 -0.83 -2.73 -8.50
CA TYR A 54 0.05 -1.82 -9.24
C TYR A 54 1.52 -2.27 -9.20
N LEU A 55 2.03 -2.69 -8.03
CA LEU A 55 3.37 -3.24 -7.86
C LEU A 55 3.56 -4.49 -8.73
N TYR A 56 2.59 -5.40 -8.76
CA TYR A 56 2.64 -6.58 -9.61
C TYR A 56 2.73 -6.21 -11.10
N PHE A 57 1.91 -5.26 -11.58
CA PHE A 57 1.98 -4.80 -12.97
C PHE A 57 3.29 -4.06 -13.28
N PHE A 58 3.78 -3.25 -12.35
CA PHE A 58 5.07 -2.57 -12.46
C PHE A 58 6.18 -3.61 -12.63
N LEU A 59 6.27 -4.58 -11.71
CA LEU A 59 7.24 -5.67 -11.79
C LEU A 59 7.10 -6.47 -13.08
N LYS A 60 5.87 -6.82 -13.49
CA LYS A 60 5.61 -7.55 -14.74
C LYS A 60 6.09 -6.78 -15.98
N LYS A 61 5.87 -5.46 -16.03
CA LYS A 61 6.31 -4.60 -17.13
C LYS A 61 7.84 -4.53 -17.23
N PHE A 62 8.54 -4.54 -16.09
CA PHE A 62 9.99 -4.46 -16.04
C PHE A 62 10.70 -5.83 -16.00
N LYS A 63 9.97 -6.94 -15.80
CA LYS A 63 10.52 -8.31 -15.73
C LYS A 63 11.21 -8.75 -17.02
N HIS A 64 10.79 -8.23 -18.18
CA HIS A 64 11.41 -8.50 -19.48
C HIS A 64 12.61 -7.61 -19.80
N ILE A 65 12.85 -6.58 -18.99
CA ILE A 65 13.92 -5.63 -19.24
C ILE A 65 15.02 -5.94 -18.23
N SER A 66 15.94 -6.82 -18.63
CA SER A 66 17.15 -7.17 -17.88
C SER A 66 17.91 -5.90 -17.51
N TYR A 67 17.75 -5.44 -16.28
CA TYR A 67 18.55 -4.37 -15.67
C TYR A 67 19.02 -4.77 -14.26
N LEU A 68 18.97 -6.07 -13.97
CA LEU A 68 19.84 -6.73 -13.00
C LEU A 68 20.89 -7.52 -13.79
#